data_AF-Q0UZT8-F1
#
_entry.id   AF-Q0UZT8-F1
#
_cell.length_a   1.000
_cell.length_b   1.000
_cell.length_c   1.000
_cell.angle_alpha   90.00
_cell.angle_beta   90.00
_cell.angle_gamma   90.00
#
_symmetry.space_group_name_H-M   'P 1'
#
loop_
_entity.id
_entity.type
_entity.pdbx_description
1 polymer ?
#
loop_
_entity_poly.entity_id
_entity_poly.type
_entity_poly.pdbx_seq_one_letter_code
_entity_poly.pdbx_strand_id
1 'polypeptide(L)'
;MEFEVAPASDDDVRQIIHIMFKAYGGKNEYINAVFPRGLTPEGEDLTAQRLLFIKNIAPGIKWEKVTDSANGTIVGGAMWALHEDAKPQRFPLDGPPGTWESDAEKEYAQALFNSLGVDEHKYYEENELPFMIMFYVADDF
;
A
#
# COMPACT_ATOMS: atom_id res chain seq x y z
N MET A 1 -7.95 -18.06 -19.27
CA MET A 1 -8.33 -16.86 -18.51
C MET A 1 -7.50 -15.74 -19.08
N GLU A 2 -8.15 -14.70 -19.59
CA GLU A 2 -7.49 -13.54 -20.20
C GLU A 2 -7.60 -12.38 -19.23
N PHE A 3 -6.50 -11.66 -19.04
CA PHE A 3 -6.40 -10.57 -18.09
C PHE A 3 -5.93 -9.31 -18.79
N GLU A 4 -6.52 -8.18 -18.42
CA GLU A 4 -6.13 -6.85 -18.89
C GLU A 4 -5.49 -6.06 -17.76
N VAL A 5 -4.37 -5.39 -18.04
CA VAL A 5 -3.71 -4.45 -17.13
C VAL A 5 -3.98 -3.03 -17.60
N ALA A 6 -4.43 -2.17 -16.70
CA ALA A 6 -4.71 -0.76 -16.99
C ALA A 6 -4.39 0.14 -15.79
N PRO A 7 -4.19 1.45 -15.99
CA PRO A 7 -4.10 2.41 -14.88
C PRO A 7 -5.35 2.37 -13.99
N ALA A 8 -5.16 2.45 -12.68
CA ALA A 8 -6.25 2.46 -11.72
C ALA A 8 -6.79 3.87 -11.49
N SER A 9 -8.12 4.02 -11.56
CA SER A 9 -8.84 5.18 -11.04
C SER A 9 -8.89 5.16 -9.50
N ASP A 10 -9.38 6.23 -8.88
CA ASP A 10 -9.50 6.30 -7.42
C ASP A 10 -10.46 5.24 -6.86
N ASP A 11 -11.51 4.90 -7.60
CA ASP A 11 -12.44 3.83 -7.22
C ASP A 11 -11.83 2.44 -7.39
N ASP A 12 -10.99 2.25 -8.42
CA ASP A 12 -10.24 1.01 -8.59
C ASP A 12 -9.25 0.81 -7.42
N VAL A 13 -8.60 1.87 -6.94
CA VAL A 13 -7.69 1.80 -5.78
C VAL A 13 -8.41 1.33 -4.53
N ARG A 14 -9.65 1.79 -4.28
CA ARG A 14 -10.47 1.29 -3.15
C ARG A 14 -10.71 -0.21 -3.27
N GLN A 15 -11.07 -0.69 -4.47
CA GLN A 15 -11.29 -2.10 -4.70
C GLN A 15 -10.00 -2.93 -4.54
N ILE A 16 -8.86 -2.42 -4.98
CA ILE A 16 -7.55 -3.09 -4.80
C ILE A 16 -7.20 -3.21 -3.31
N ILE A 17 -7.48 -2.18 -2.51
CA ILE A 17 -7.25 -2.20 -1.04
C ILE A 17 -8.15 -3.24 -0.37
N HIS A 18 -9.41 -3.34 -0.78
CA HIS A 18 -10.30 -4.39 -0.31
C HIS A 18 -9.74 -5.79 -0.63
N ILE A 19 -9.27 -6.01 -1.87
CA ILE A 19 -8.62 -7.28 -2.28
C ILE A 19 -7.39 -7.55 -1.40
N MET A 20 -6.57 -6.53 -1.11
CA MET A 20 -5.39 -6.65 -0.24
C MET A 20 -5.74 -7.19 1.14
N PHE A 21 -6.71 -6.59 1.81
CA PHE A 21 -7.09 -7.05 3.14
C PHE A 21 -7.72 -8.45 3.13
N LYS A 22 -8.55 -8.73 2.13
CA LYS A 22 -9.12 -10.07 1.93
C LYS A 22 -8.04 -11.13 1.72
N ALA A 23 -7.06 -10.86 0.85
CA ALA A 23 -5.97 -11.77 0.52
C ALA A 23 -5.10 -12.09 1.74
N TYR A 24 -4.73 -11.08 2.52
CA TYR A 24 -3.97 -11.32 3.76
C TYR A 24 -4.81 -11.94 4.87
N GLY A 25 -6.12 -11.73 4.88
CA GLY A 25 -7.07 -12.38 5.80
C GLY A 25 -6.71 -12.21 7.28
N GLY A 26 -6.07 -11.09 7.63
CA GLY A 26 -5.59 -10.80 8.99
C GLY A 26 -4.39 -11.64 9.45
N LYS A 27 -3.69 -12.34 8.54
CA LYS A 27 -2.58 -13.24 8.87
C LYS A 27 -1.20 -12.61 8.73
N ASN A 28 -1.10 -11.41 8.17
CA ASN A 28 0.16 -10.70 8.00
C ASN A 28 0.31 -9.65 9.11
N GLU A 29 1.25 -9.86 10.03
CA GLU A 29 1.42 -9.00 11.20
C GLU A 29 1.78 -7.56 10.81
N TYR A 30 2.59 -7.40 9.77
CA TYR A 30 2.97 -6.07 9.27
C TYR A 30 1.75 -5.31 8.77
N ILE A 31 0.93 -5.94 7.91
CA ILE A 31 -0.28 -5.31 7.36
C ILE A 31 -1.24 -4.94 8.49
N ASN A 32 -1.45 -5.85 9.45
CA ASN A 32 -2.34 -5.61 10.59
C ASN A 32 -1.87 -4.44 11.46
N ALA A 33 -0.55 -4.28 11.66
CA ALA A 33 -0.01 -3.22 12.50
C ALA A 33 0.01 -1.86 11.78
N VAL A 34 0.40 -1.84 10.50
CA VAL A 34 0.52 -0.60 9.71
C VAL A 34 -0.83 -0.08 9.23
N PHE A 35 -1.79 -0.98 9.01
CA PHE A 35 -3.15 -0.69 8.59
C PHE A 35 -4.17 -1.36 9.54
N PRO A 36 -4.32 -0.82 10.76
CA PRO A 36 -5.17 -1.43 11.78
C PRO A 36 -6.63 -1.46 11.35
N ARG A 37 -7.34 -2.51 11.81
CA ARG A 37 -8.76 -2.76 11.49
C ARG A 37 -9.06 -2.89 9.99
N GLY A 38 -8.07 -3.27 9.19
CA GLY A 38 -8.22 -3.43 7.73
C GLY A 38 -9.28 -4.46 7.27
N LEU A 39 -9.81 -5.30 8.15
CA LEU A 39 -10.93 -6.20 7.85
C LEU A 39 -12.30 -5.63 8.22
N THR A 40 -12.38 -4.35 8.63
CA THR A 40 -13.63 -3.64 8.86
C THR A 40 -13.83 -2.55 7.80
N PRO A 41 -15.09 -2.22 7.44
CA PRO A 41 -15.36 -1.16 6.47
C PRO A 41 -14.69 0.18 6.82
N GLU A 42 -14.64 0.52 8.11
CA GLU A 42 -14.03 1.77 8.59
C GLU A 42 -12.50 1.77 8.44
N GLY A 43 -11.83 0.65 8.75
CA GLY A 43 -10.38 0.54 8.59
C GLY A 43 -9.95 0.49 7.12
N GLU A 44 -10.74 -0.18 6.27
CA GLU A 44 -10.57 -0.14 4.82
C GLU A 44 -10.69 1.28 4.27
N ASP A 45 -11.74 2.02 4.64
CA ASP A 45 -11.95 3.39 4.18
C ASP A 45 -10.85 4.34 4.64
N LEU A 46 -10.43 4.27 5.90
CA LEU A 46 -9.29 5.04 6.41
C LEU A 46 -8.00 4.75 5.64
N THR A 47 -7.74 3.47 5.34
CA THR A 47 -6.58 3.06 4.54
C THR A 47 -6.68 3.60 3.12
N ALA A 48 -7.86 3.52 2.49
CA ALA A 48 -8.10 4.06 1.16
C ALA A 48 -7.89 5.57 1.10
N GLN A 49 -8.42 6.33 2.06
CA GLN A 49 -8.20 7.77 2.14
C GLN A 49 -6.71 8.12 2.23
N ARG A 50 -5.95 7.39 3.07
CA ARG A 50 -4.50 7.58 3.22
C ARG A 50 -3.74 7.31 1.93
N LEU A 51 -4.01 6.17 1.27
CA LEU A 51 -3.29 5.79 0.04
C LEU A 51 -3.69 6.67 -1.16
N LEU A 52 -4.95 7.09 -1.25
CA LEU A 52 -5.40 8.06 -2.25
C LEU A 52 -4.78 9.44 -2.03
N PHE A 53 -4.65 9.89 -0.78
CA PHE A 53 -3.93 11.11 -0.46
C PHE A 53 -2.49 11.04 -0.97
N ILE A 54 -1.76 9.95 -0.67
CA ILE A 54 -0.40 9.72 -1.15
C ILE A 54 -0.34 9.74 -2.69
N LYS A 55 -1.21 8.99 -3.36
CA LYS A 55 -1.33 8.97 -4.83
C LYS A 55 -1.49 10.37 -5.42
N ASN A 56 -2.25 11.25 -4.77
CA ASN A 56 -2.56 12.58 -5.28
C ASN A 56 -1.49 13.63 -4.99
N ILE A 57 -0.68 13.47 -3.95
CA ILE A 57 0.40 14.42 -3.63
C ILE A 57 1.77 14.02 -4.21
N ALA A 58 1.97 12.74 -4.51
CA ALA A 58 3.25 12.20 -4.96
C ALA A 58 3.17 11.74 -6.43
N PRO A 59 3.68 12.52 -7.41
CA PRO A 59 3.51 12.22 -8.83
C PRO A 59 4.21 10.93 -9.30
N GLY A 60 5.22 10.48 -8.55
CA GLY A 60 5.92 9.20 -8.77
C GLY A 60 5.11 7.97 -8.35
N ILE A 61 3.99 8.16 -7.66
CA ILE A 61 3.11 7.06 -7.28
C ILE A 61 2.17 6.71 -8.44
N LYS A 62 2.28 5.48 -8.95
CA LYS A 62 1.41 4.94 -10.00
C LYS A 62 0.62 3.75 -9.47
N TRP A 63 -0.63 3.61 -9.90
CA TRP A 63 -1.45 2.47 -9.57
C TRP A 63 -1.96 1.82 -10.84
N GLU A 64 -1.94 0.49 -10.85
CA GLU A 64 -2.43 -0.34 -11.93
C GLU A 64 -3.40 -1.37 -11.37
N LYS A 65 -4.41 -1.73 -12.17
CA LYS A 65 -5.37 -2.78 -11.88
C LYS A 65 -5.23 -3.91 -12.88
N VAL A 66 -5.57 -5.11 -12.44
CA VAL A 66 -5.72 -6.29 -13.30
C VAL A 66 -7.20 -6.68 -13.31
N THR A 67 -7.77 -6.81 -14.50
CA THR A 67 -9.18 -7.16 -14.70
C THR A 67 -9.31 -8.50 -15.43
N ASP A 68 -10.19 -9.39 -14.95
CA ASP A 68 -10.60 -10.58 -15.69
C ASP A 68 -11.50 -10.17 -16.86
N SER A 69 -11.01 -10.36 -18.08
CA SER A 69 -11.70 -9.92 -19.30
C SER A 69 -13.04 -10.64 -19.52
N ALA A 70 -13.27 -11.79 -18.89
CA ALA A 70 -14.51 -12.54 -19.05
C ALA A 70 -15.71 -11.88 -18.33
N ASN A 71 -15.47 -11.20 -17.21
CA ASN A 71 -16.53 -10.65 -16.36
C ASN A 71 -16.32 -9.18 -15.96
N GLY A 72 -15.17 -8.58 -16.29
CA GLY A 72 -14.85 -7.19 -15.97
C GLY A 72 -14.48 -6.94 -14.50
N THR A 73 -14.26 -7.98 -13.71
CA THR A 73 -13.93 -7.86 -12.28
C THR A 73 -12.45 -7.56 -12.09
N ILE A 74 -12.13 -6.61 -11.20
CA ILE A 74 -10.75 -6.40 -10.75
C ILE A 74 -10.35 -7.57 -9.84
N VAL A 75 -9.25 -8.22 -10.18
CA VAL A 75 -8.73 -9.42 -9.49
C VAL A 75 -7.41 -9.15 -8.78
N GLY A 76 -6.84 -7.95 -8.97
CA GLY A 76 -5.61 -7.53 -8.31
C GLY A 76 -5.18 -6.14 -8.75
N GLY A 77 -4.04 -5.70 -8.21
CA GLY A 77 -3.44 -4.43 -8.57
C GLY A 77 -2.03 -4.28 -8.05
N ALA A 78 -1.37 -3.24 -8.52
CA ALA A 78 -0.03 -2.85 -8.10
C ALA A 78 0.05 -1.35 -7.83
N MET A 79 0.82 -0.99 -6.83
CA MET A 79 1.28 0.37 -6.56
C MET A 79 2.78 0.43 -6.81
N TRP A 80 3.19 1.42 -7.59
CA TRP A 80 4.57 1.72 -7.90
C TRP A 80 4.96 3.04 -7.25
N ALA A 81 6.16 3.10 -6.69
CA ALA A 81 6.80 4.36 -6.33
C ALA A 81 8.05 4.55 -7.18
N LEU A 82 8.00 5.53 -8.08
CA LEU A 82 9.08 5.90 -8.98
C LEU A 82 9.79 7.15 -8.46
N HIS A 83 11.10 7.02 -8.27
CA HIS A 83 11.96 8.06 -7.75
C HIS A 83 13.03 8.37 -8.79
N GLU A 84 12.77 9.35 -9.64
CA GLU A 84 13.65 9.72 -10.77
C GLU A 84 14.52 10.94 -10.44
N ASP A 85 13.92 11.95 -9.79
CA ASP A 85 14.58 13.24 -9.52
C ASP A 85 14.96 13.45 -8.05
N ALA A 86 14.44 12.61 -7.15
CA ALA A 86 14.70 12.71 -5.71
C ALA A 86 14.62 11.34 -5.03
N LYS A 87 15.54 11.09 -4.10
CA LYS A 87 15.52 9.88 -3.27
C LYS A 87 14.26 9.83 -2.39
N PRO A 88 13.73 8.64 -2.07
CA PRO A 88 12.59 8.49 -1.17
C PRO A 88 12.81 9.22 0.15
N GLN A 89 11.81 10.00 0.57
CA GLN A 89 11.84 10.66 1.87
C GLN A 89 11.35 9.70 2.96
N ARG A 90 12.01 9.74 4.12
CA ARG A 90 11.59 8.97 5.30
C ARG A 90 10.51 9.76 6.04
N PHE A 91 9.33 9.17 6.16
CA PHE A 91 8.29 9.69 7.02
C PHE A 91 8.06 8.70 8.17
N PRO A 92 7.92 9.18 9.41
CA PRO A 92 7.46 8.31 10.47
C PRO A 92 6.07 7.79 10.12
N LEU A 93 5.81 6.51 10.41
CA LEU A 93 4.47 5.98 10.35
C LEU A 93 3.61 6.70 11.40
N ASP A 94 2.66 7.50 10.92
CA ASP A 94 1.70 8.20 11.76
C ASP A 94 0.32 8.22 11.11
N GLY A 95 -0.69 8.59 11.90
CA GLY A 95 -2.08 8.63 11.50
C GLY A 95 -2.90 9.56 12.41
N PRO A 96 -4.12 9.93 12.01
CA PRO A 96 -5.01 10.74 12.85
C PRO A 96 -5.30 10.05 14.20
N PRO A 97 -5.74 10.81 15.23
CA PRO A 97 -6.14 10.23 16.52
C PRO A 97 -7.15 9.08 16.34
N GLY A 98 -6.92 7.97 17.06
CA GLY A 98 -7.75 6.77 16.96
C GLY A 98 -7.36 5.79 15.84
N THR A 99 -6.26 6.04 15.11
CA THR A 99 -5.72 5.06 14.15
C THR A 99 -5.38 3.74 14.87
N TRP A 100 -4.57 3.80 15.91
CA TRP A 100 -4.26 2.66 16.79
C TRP A 100 -5.09 2.72 18.08
N GLU A 101 -5.35 1.57 18.70
CA GLU A 101 -6.18 1.51 19.92
C GLU A 101 -5.43 2.02 21.15
N SER A 102 -4.10 1.90 21.13
CA SER A 102 -3.22 2.40 22.19
C SER A 102 -1.89 2.92 21.66
N ASP A 103 -1.18 3.68 22.49
CA ASP A 103 0.18 4.14 22.19
C ASP A 103 1.15 2.96 21.99
N ALA A 104 0.98 1.88 22.76
CA ALA A 104 1.81 0.68 22.63
C ALA A 104 1.64 0.01 21.26
N GLU A 105 0.42 -0.04 20.72
CA GLU A 105 0.19 -0.55 19.36
C GLU A 105 0.80 0.36 18.29
N LYS A 106 0.71 1.68 18.47
CA LYS A 106 1.36 2.65 17.58
C LYS A 106 2.88 2.46 17.59
N GLU A 107 3.48 2.34 18.77
CA GLU A 107 4.93 2.09 18.92
C GLU A 107 5.34 0.77 18.25
N TYR A 108 4.57 -0.30 18.44
CA TYR A 108 4.79 -1.58 17.78
C TYR A 108 4.72 -1.46 16.24
N ALA A 109 3.70 -0.78 15.72
CA ALA A 109 3.54 -0.55 14.29
C ALA A 109 4.70 0.27 13.71
N GLN A 110 5.13 1.33 14.40
CA GLN A 110 6.28 2.14 14.01
C GLN A 110 7.58 1.33 14.01
N ALA A 111 7.79 0.48 15.02
CA ALA A 111 8.96 -0.38 15.09
C ALA A 111 8.99 -1.37 13.91
N LEU A 112 7.87 -2.04 13.62
CA LEU A 112 7.76 -2.94 12.46
C LEU A 112 7.99 -2.20 11.14
N PHE A 113 7.32 -1.05 10.93
CA PHE A 113 7.49 -0.22 9.75
C PHE A 113 8.94 0.17 9.50
N ASN A 114 9.60 0.66 10.55
CA ASN A 114 11.00 1.06 10.46
C ASN A 114 11.92 -0.14 10.22
N SER A 115 11.63 -1.30 10.81
CA SER A 115 12.44 -2.52 10.61
C SER A 115 12.38 -3.03 9.18
N LEU A 116 11.22 -2.95 8.51
CA LEU A 116 11.07 -3.39 7.12
C LEU A 116 11.90 -2.50 6.18
N GLY A 117 11.98 -1.21 6.46
CA GLY A 117 12.67 -0.24 5.61
C GLY A 117 14.19 -0.22 5.74
N VAL A 118 14.82 -0.91 6.71
CA VAL A 118 16.25 -0.73 7.02
C VAL A 118 17.16 -0.97 5.81
N ASP A 119 17.01 -2.13 5.16
CA ASP A 119 17.87 -2.50 4.03
C ASP A 119 17.60 -1.63 2.80
N GLU A 120 16.33 -1.33 2.55
CA GLU A 120 15.90 -0.48 1.45
C GLU A 120 16.44 0.95 1.60
N HIS A 121 16.36 1.49 2.82
CA HIS A 121 16.89 2.78 3.18
C HIS A 121 18.41 2.87 3.02
N LYS A 122 19.13 1.82 3.43
CA LYS A 122 20.58 1.73 3.22
C LYS A 122 20.90 1.71 1.73
N TYR A 123 20.16 0.93 0.95
CA TYR A 123 20.33 0.88 -0.50
C TYR A 123 20.15 2.28 -1.12
N TYR A 124 19.15 3.05 -0.70
CA TYR A 124 18.96 4.42 -1.20
C TYR A 124 20.10 5.36 -0.81
N GLU A 125 20.68 5.22 0.38
CA GLU A 125 21.83 6.04 0.79
C GLU A 125 23.07 5.76 -0.06
N GLU A 126 23.32 4.48 -0.38
CA GLU A 126 24.54 4.01 -1.03
C GLU A 126 24.51 4.08 -2.57
N ASN A 127 23.34 4.27 -3.18
CA ASN A 127 23.17 4.23 -4.63
C ASN A 127 22.61 5.54 -5.19
N GLU A 128 22.76 5.73 -6.50
CA GLU A 128 22.20 6.86 -7.25
C GLU A 128 20.84 6.50 -7.87
N LEU A 129 20.06 7.52 -8.19
CA LEU A 129 18.76 7.40 -8.87
C LEU A 129 18.91 6.77 -10.28
N PRO A 130 17.84 6.18 -10.84
CA PRO A 130 16.47 6.09 -10.31
C PRO A 130 16.23 4.89 -9.40
N PHE A 131 15.21 5.00 -8.53
CA PHE A 131 14.68 3.88 -7.75
C PHE A 131 13.24 3.57 -8.12
N MET A 132 12.89 2.29 -8.04
CA MET A 132 11.54 1.79 -8.25
C MET A 132 11.18 0.81 -7.14
N ILE A 133 10.04 1.05 -6.50
CA ILE A 133 9.46 0.20 -5.47
C ILE A 133 8.12 -0.31 -5.99
N MET A 134 7.82 -1.59 -5.76
CA MET A 134 6.57 -2.22 -6.14
C MET A 134 5.89 -2.84 -4.93
N PHE A 135 4.60 -2.55 -4.77
CA PHE A 135 3.69 -3.28 -3.91
C PHE A 135 2.62 -3.90 -4.80
N TYR A 136 2.38 -5.20 -4.70
CA TYR A 136 1.35 -5.87 -5.50
C TYR A 136 0.48 -6.76 -4.63
N VAL A 137 -0.75 -6.95 -5.08
CA VAL A 137 -1.73 -7.85 -4.51
C VAL A 137 -2.51 -8.51 -5.63
N ALA A 138 -2.79 -9.80 -5.48
CA ALA A 138 -3.76 -10.53 -6.27
C ALA A 138 -4.66 -11.35 -5.34
N ASP A 139 -5.91 -11.56 -5.73
CA ASP A 139 -6.78 -12.55 -5.08
C ASP A 139 -6.33 -13.96 -5.51
N ASP A 140 -6.46 -14.93 -4.61
CA ASP A 140 -6.21 -16.33 -4.94
C ASP A 140 -7.39 -16.84 -5.80
N PHE A 141 -7.14 -17.09 -7.08
CA PHE A 141 -8.13 -17.58 -8.06
C PHE A 141 -8.62 -19.01 -7.79
#